data_AF-A0AA51CAX4-F1
#
_entry.id   AF-A0AA51CAX4-F1
#
_cell.length_a   1.000
_cell.length_b   1.000
_cell.length_c   1.000
_cell.angle_alpha   90.00
_cell.angle_beta   90.00
_cell.angle_gamma   90.00
#
_symmetry.space_group_name_H-M   'P 1'
#
loop_
_entity.id
_entity.type
_entity.pdbx_description
1 polymer ?
#
loop_
_entity_poly.entity_id
_entity_poly.type
_entity_poly.pdbx_seq_one_letter_code
_entity_poly.pdbx_strand_id
1 'polypeptide(L)'
;MRGFQKHGSFYAILMSSVIFGAFHGNLIQSIFATAVGLILGYVAMKYSIKWAILLHIFNNFIFGDLLSFLISSLNESTQFTILYMIQGAFFVGTMAIILLKRKEFKHFIKEIKVDKGLLRVTFTSIWLFIFLTIQLIMGITGIEKLPI
;
A
#
# COMPACT_ATOMS: atom_id res chain seq x y z
N MET A 1 -9.83 -1.55 -8.83
CA MET A 1 -9.34 -2.85 -9.34
C MET A 1 -10.05 -3.37 -10.60
N ARG A 2 -11.36 -3.71 -10.59
CA ARG A 2 -12.07 -4.28 -11.77
C ARG A 2 -12.06 -3.38 -13.02
N GLY A 3 -12.10 -2.05 -12.83
CA GLY A 3 -11.97 -1.08 -13.94
C GLY A 3 -10.61 -1.19 -14.64
N PHE A 4 -9.52 -1.28 -13.88
CA PHE A 4 -8.16 -1.44 -14.42
C PHE A 4 -7.90 -2.85 -14.97
N GLN A 5 -8.57 -3.88 -14.45
CA GLN A 5 -8.37 -5.27 -14.87
C GLN A 5 -8.65 -5.47 -16.37
N LYS A 6 -9.56 -4.67 -16.95
CA LYS A 6 -9.86 -4.65 -18.39
C LYS A 6 -8.63 -4.37 -19.26
N HIS A 7 -7.57 -3.82 -18.68
CA HIS A 7 -6.38 -3.41 -19.39
C HIS A 7 -5.10 -4.12 -18.92
N GLY A 8 -5.27 -5.15 -18.10
CA GLY A 8 -4.19 -5.95 -17.54
C GLY A 8 -4.30 -6.05 -16.03
N SER A 9 -4.36 -7.27 -15.51
CA SER A 9 -4.37 -7.52 -14.06
C SER A 9 -3.14 -7.00 -13.30
N PHE A 10 -1.95 -6.97 -13.91
CA PHE A 10 -0.72 -6.47 -13.30
C PHE A 10 -0.79 -4.95 -13.17
N TYR A 11 -1.24 -4.30 -14.25
CA TYR A 11 -1.54 -2.89 -14.26
C TYR A 11 -2.58 -2.54 -13.18
N ALA A 12 -3.64 -3.35 -13.09
CA ALA A 12 -4.66 -3.18 -12.08
C ALA A 12 -4.14 -3.32 -10.65
N ILE A 13 -3.26 -4.30 -10.39
CA ILE A 13 -2.60 -4.46 -9.09
C ILE A 13 -1.74 -3.23 -8.82
N LEU A 14 -0.75 -2.96 -9.67
CA LEU A 14 0.22 -1.88 -9.46
C LEU A 14 -0.46 -0.53 -9.22
N MET A 15 -1.39 -0.13 -10.09
CA MET A 15 -2.08 1.15 -9.95
C MET A 15 -2.99 1.18 -8.73
N SER A 16 -3.71 0.08 -8.44
CA SER A 16 -4.54 0.02 -7.24
C SER A 16 -3.67 0.11 -5.98
N SER A 17 -2.50 -0.52 -5.94
CA SER A 17 -1.58 -0.49 -4.79
C SER A 17 -0.94 0.89 -4.58
N VAL A 18 -0.54 1.58 -5.65
CA VAL A 18 0.01 2.94 -5.56
C VAL A 18 -1.06 3.92 -5.09
N ILE A 19 -2.24 3.89 -5.70
CA ILE A 19 -3.36 4.77 -5.33
C ILE A 19 -3.78 4.48 -3.88
N PHE A 20 -3.86 3.20 -3.49
CA PHE A 20 -4.15 2.79 -2.11
C PHE A 20 -3.13 3.35 -1.11
N GLY A 21 -1.83 3.30 -1.41
CA GLY A 21 -0.83 3.92 -0.56
C GLY A 21 -0.98 5.45 -0.49
N ALA A 22 -1.20 6.11 -1.62
CA ALA A 22 -1.40 7.56 -1.67
C ALA A 22 -2.62 8.02 -0.85
N PHE A 23 -3.69 7.22 -0.77
CA PHE A 23 -4.89 7.54 0.02
C PHE A 23 -4.65 7.71 1.53
N HIS A 24 -3.52 7.25 2.05
CA HIS A 24 -3.21 7.36 3.49
C HIS A 24 -2.78 8.77 3.91
N GLY A 25 -2.33 9.62 2.98
CA GLY A 25 -1.97 11.01 3.28
C GLY A 25 -0.78 11.18 4.24
N ASN A 26 -0.03 10.11 4.53
CA ASN A 26 1.19 10.12 5.34
C ASN A 26 2.29 9.36 4.58
N LEU A 27 3.48 9.95 4.44
CA LEU A 27 4.53 9.41 3.58
C LEU A 27 5.04 8.03 4.02
N ILE A 28 5.32 7.84 5.31
CA ILE A 28 5.82 6.57 5.85
C ILE A 28 4.74 5.50 5.66
N GLN A 29 3.49 5.84 6.00
CA GLN A 29 2.37 4.93 5.86
C GLN A 29 2.05 4.61 4.39
N SER A 30 2.18 5.58 3.49
CA SER A 30 1.96 5.39 2.05
C SER A 30 2.91 4.35 1.46
N ILE A 31 4.21 4.39 1.81
CA ILE A 31 5.19 3.40 1.34
C ILE A 31 4.81 1.99 1.81
N PHE A 32 4.50 1.86 3.10
CA PHE A 32 4.06 0.59 3.67
C PHE A 32 2.76 0.07 3.03
N ALA A 33 1.74 0.94 2.94
CA ALA A 33 0.45 0.61 2.37
C ALA A 33 0.54 0.24 0.89
N THR A 34 1.41 0.87 0.10
CA THR A 34 1.66 0.43 -1.29
C THR A 34 2.24 -0.98 -1.33
N ALA A 35 3.20 -1.31 -0.47
CA ALA A 35 3.79 -2.66 -0.44
C ALA A 35 2.77 -3.73 -0.02
N VAL A 36 1.97 -3.49 1.03
CA VAL A 36 0.87 -4.36 1.43
C VAL A 36 -0.19 -4.44 0.33
N GLY A 37 -0.49 -3.31 -0.32
CA GLY A 37 -1.41 -3.22 -1.45
C GLY A 37 -1.02 -4.12 -2.62
N LEU A 38 0.29 -4.36 -2.86
CA LEU A 38 0.74 -5.31 -3.89
C LEU A 38 0.38 -6.74 -3.51
N ILE A 39 0.54 -7.13 -2.24
CA ILE A 39 0.12 -8.44 -1.74
C ILE A 39 -1.39 -8.58 -1.81
N LEU A 40 -2.15 -7.60 -1.32
CA LEU A 40 -3.62 -7.63 -1.36
C LEU A 40 -4.13 -7.73 -2.81
N GLY A 41 -3.51 -6.99 -3.72
CA GLY A 41 -3.83 -7.07 -5.14
C GLY A 41 -3.52 -8.44 -5.74
N TYR A 42 -2.36 -9.01 -5.42
CA TYR A 42 -2.02 -10.37 -5.81
C TYR A 42 -3.04 -11.39 -5.29
N VAL A 43 -3.40 -11.31 -4.00
CA VAL A 43 -4.36 -12.22 -3.37
C VAL A 43 -5.75 -12.09 -3.99
N ALA A 44 -6.19 -10.86 -4.28
CA ALA A 44 -7.47 -10.59 -4.92
C ALA A 44 -7.56 -11.23 -6.32
N MET A 45 -6.45 -11.22 -7.07
CA MET A 45 -6.39 -11.76 -8.43
C MET A 45 -6.17 -13.27 -8.47
N LYS A 46 -5.36 -13.83 -7.57
CA LYS A 46 -5.00 -15.26 -7.57
C LYS A 46 -6.02 -16.13 -6.83
N TYR A 47 -6.58 -15.63 -5.73
CA TYR A 47 -7.47 -16.42 -4.87
C TYR A 47 -8.90 -15.88 -4.90
N SER A 48 -9.13 -14.69 -4.35
CA SER A 48 -10.44 -14.02 -4.32
C SER A 48 -10.34 -12.65 -3.67
N ILE A 49 -11.19 -11.72 -4.10
CA ILE A 49 -11.38 -10.44 -3.41
C ILE A 49 -11.79 -10.60 -1.95
N LYS A 50 -12.49 -11.68 -1.57
CA LYS A 50 -12.88 -11.96 -0.18
C LYS A 50 -11.66 -12.13 0.72
N TRP A 51 -10.65 -12.86 0.25
CA TRP A 51 -9.39 -13.06 1.00
C TRP A 51 -8.60 -11.76 1.13
N ALA A 52 -8.58 -10.93 0.09
CA ALA A 52 -7.95 -9.62 0.17
C ALA A 52 -8.66 -8.69 1.17
N ILE A 53 -10.00 -8.70 1.21
CA ILE A 53 -10.77 -7.92 2.20
C ILE A 53 -10.47 -8.40 3.62
N LEU A 54 -10.48 -9.72 3.87
CA LEU A 54 -10.19 -10.26 5.19
C LEU A 54 -8.77 -9.90 5.67
N LEU A 55 -7.77 -10.03 4.79
CA LEU A 55 -6.39 -9.64 5.10
C LEU A 55 -6.28 -8.13 5.37
N HIS A 56 -7.01 -7.31 4.61
CA HIS A 56 -7.01 -5.86 4.81
C HIS A 56 -7.66 -5.46 6.14
N ILE A 57 -8.80 -6.05 6.49
CA ILE A 57 -9.46 -5.84 7.80
C ILE A 57 -8.51 -6.29 8.92
N PHE A 58 -7.90 -7.47 8.80
CA PHE A 58 -6.96 -7.96 9.79
C PHE A 58 -5.77 -7.02 9.96
N ASN A 59 -5.17 -6.56 8.85
CA ASN A 59 -4.08 -5.60 8.87
C ASN A 59 -4.49 -4.31 9.62
N ASN A 60 -5.62 -3.70 9.25
CA ASN A 60 -6.06 -2.45 9.86
C ASN A 60 -6.48 -2.63 11.33
N PHE A 61 -7.08 -3.76 11.68
CA PHE A 61 -7.45 -4.04 13.07
C PHE A 61 -6.21 -4.17 13.95
N ILE A 62 -5.19 -4.92 13.49
CA ILE A 62 -3.95 -5.11 14.26
C ILE A 62 -3.18 -3.79 14.40
N PHE A 63 -2.95 -3.07 13.30
CA PHE A 63 -2.09 -1.87 13.32
C PHE A 63 -2.83 -0.59 13.70
N GLY A 64 -4.13 -0.52 13.42
CA GLY A 64 -4.95 0.67 13.67
C GLY A 64 -5.54 0.66 15.08
N ASP A 65 -6.21 -0.42 15.47
CA ASP A 65 -7.01 -0.43 16.70
C ASP A 65 -6.30 -1.16 17.85
N LEU A 66 -5.91 -2.42 17.63
CA LEU A 66 -5.36 -3.27 18.70
C LEU A 66 -4.02 -2.74 19.19
N LEU A 67 -3.09 -2.42 18.29
CA LEU A 67 -1.78 -1.92 18.67
C LEU A 67 -1.88 -0.57 19.38
N SER A 68 -2.71 0.34 18.85
CA SER A 68 -2.98 1.66 19.47
C SER A 68 -3.59 1.51 20.86
N PHE A 69 -4.52 0.58 21.05
CA PHE A 69 -5.10 0.28 22.35
C PHE A 69 -4.04 -0.23 23.34
N LEU A 70 -3.18 -1.16 22.92
CA LEU A 70 -2.14 -1.76 23.77
C LEU A 70 -1.08 -0.75 24.23
N ILE A 71 -0.77 0.26 23.40
CA ILE A 71 0.25 1.27 23.71
C ILE A 71 -0.34 2.58 24.25
N SER A 72 -1.67 2.66 24.41
CA SER A 72 -2.39 3.90 24.76
C SER A 72 -1.98 4.54 26.09
N SER A 73 -1.43 3.76 27.02
CA SER A 73 -0.93 4.24 28.32
C SER A 73 0.48 4.82 28.27
N LEU A 74 1.19 4.68 27.15
CA LEU A 74 2.54 5.20 26.96
C LEU A 74 2.51 6.68 26.54
N ASN A 75 3.63 7.38 26.70
CA ASN A 75 3.77 8.72 26.15
C ASN A 75 3.77 8.71 24.60
N GLU A 76 3.35 9.81 24.00
CA GLU A 76 3.16 9.92 22.53
C GLU A 76 4.44 9.59 21.74
N SER A 77 5.61 10.05 22.19
CA SER A 77 6.89 9.79 21.52
C SER A 77 7.23 8.29 21.49
N THR A 78 6.98 7.57 22.59
CA THR A 78 7.17 6.11 22.65
C THR A 78 6.16 5.39 21.78
N GLN A 79 4.90 5.86 21.76
CA GLN A 79 3.87 5.30 20.88
C GLN A 79 4.29 5.39 19.40
N PHE A 80 4.68 6.58 18.93
CA PHE A 80 5.14 6.77 17.55
C PHE A 80 6.36 5.91 17.22
N THR A 81 7.33 5.84 18.14
CA THR A 81 8.53 5.00 17.96
C THR A 81 8.16 3.52 17.78
N ILE A 82 7.28 2.99 18.63
CA ILE A 82 6.82 1.59 18.55
C ILE A 82 6.06 1.36 17.24
N LEU A 83 5.14 2.26 16.87
CA LEU A 83 4.35 2.16 15.64
C LEU A 83 5.25 2.12 14.41
N TYR A 84 6.21 3.04 14.29
CA TYR A 84 7.13 3.07 13.15
C TYR A 84 8.08 1.88 13.10
N MET A 85 8.55 1.39 14.26
CA MET A 85 9.39 0.18 14.33
C MET A 85 8.63 -1.06 13.84
N ILE A 86 7.39 -1.24 14.31
CA ILE A 86 6.54 -2.36 13.91
C ILE A 86 6.19 -2.26 12.42
N GLN A 87 5.78 -1.07 11.95
CA GLN A 87 5.49 -0.83 10.54
C GLN A 87 6.71 -1.10 9.66
N GLY A 88 7.90 -0.68 10.09
CA GLY A 88 9.18 -0.97 9.43
C GLY A 88 9.47 -2.47 9.36
N ALA A 89 9.28 -3.20 10.46
CA ALA A 89 9.47 -4.66 10.49
C ALA A 89 8.50 -5.38 9.52
N PHE A 90 7.22 -4.98 9.48
CA PHE A 90 6.25 -5.52 8.54
C PHE A 90 6.53 -5.14 7.10
N PHE A 91 7.04 -3.94 6.84
CA PHE A 91 7.52 -3.56 5.51
C PHE A 91 8.66 -4.45 5.04
N VAL A 92 9.66 -4.68 5.90
CA VAL A 92 10.79 -5.57 5.61
C VAL A 92 10.28 -7.01 5.38
N GLY A 93 9.36 -7.51 6.20
CA GLY A 93 8.76 -8.82 6.02
C GLY A 93 7.98 -8.94 4.70
N THR A 94 7.19 -7.92 4.35
CA THR A 94 6.46 -7.83 3.08
C THR A 94 7.42 -7.84 1.88
N MET A 95 8.47 -7.03 1.93
CA MET A 95 9.49 -6.99 0.90
C MET A 95 10.23 -8.33 0.80
N ALA A 96 10.56 -8.96 1.93
CA ALA A 96 11.16 -10.28 1.96
C ALA A 96 10.26 -11.33 1.30
N ILE A 97 8.94 -11.33 1.56
CA ILE A 97 8.00 -12.23 0.89
C ILE A 97 8.00 -11.99 -0.62
N ILE A 98 7.92 -10.73 -1.07
CA ILE A 98 7.96 -10.37 -2.50
C ILE A 98 9.26 -10.86 -3.14
N LEU A 99 10.41 -10.70 -2.45
CA LEU A 99 11.72 -11.11 -2.94
C LEU A 99 11.90 -12.63 -2.94
N LEU A 100 11.46 -13.34 -1.90
CA LEU A 100 11.52 -14.81 -1.81
C LEU A 100 10.60 -15.45 -2.85
N LYS A 101 9.43 -14.87 -3.08
CA LYS A 101 8.46 -15.32 -4.10
C LYS A 101 8.65 -14.62 -5.44
N ARG A 102 9.79 -13.96 -5.68
CA ARG A 102 10.05 -13.18 -6.91
C ARG A 102 9.84 -13.96 -8.21
N LYS A 103 10.09 -15.28 -8.23
CA LYS A 103 9.89 -16.11 -9.43
C LYS A 103 8.40 -16.33 -9.69
N GLU A 104 7.64 -16.64 -8.65
CA GLU A 104 6.18 -16.78 -8.70
C GLU A 104 5.53 -15.45 -9.08
N PHE A 105 5.96 -14.35 -8.45
CA PHE A 105 5.54 -13.00 -8.84
C PHE A 105 5.91 -12.68 -10.28
N LYS A 106 7.15 -12.95 -10.73
CA LYS A 106 7.55 -12.71 -12.13
C LYS A 106 6.72 -13.54 -13.12
N HIS A 107 6.42 -14.79 -12.80
CA HIS A 107 5.57 -15.64 -13.64
C HIS A 107 4.16 -15.08 -13.72
N PHE A 108 3.57 -14.81 -12.56
CA PHE A 108 2.26 -14.18 -12.43
C PHE A 108 2.18 -12.84 -13.18
N ILE A 109 3.22 -11.99 -13.10
CA ILE A 109 3.30 -10.72 -13.82
C ILE A 109 3.40 -10.95 -15.33
N LYS A 110 4.20 -11.93 -15.79
CA LYS A 110 4.38 -12.24 -17.21
C LYS A 110 3.12 -12.79 -17.87
N GLU A 111 2.32 -13.57 -17.14
CA GLU A 111 1.04 -14.08 -17.63
C GLU A 111 0.00 -12.97 -17.82
N ILE A 112 0.26 -11.79 -17.24
CA ILE A 112 -0.63 -10.66 -17.35
C ILE A 112 -0.17 -9.71 -18.45
N LYS A 113 -0.99 -9.63 -19.50
CA LYS A 113 -0.82 -8.64 -20.56
C LYS A 113 -1.09 -7.23 -20.02
N VAL A 114 -0.20 -6.29 -20.34
CA VAL A 114 -0.38 -4.85 -20.08
C VAL A 114 -0.48 -4.15 -21.42
N ASP A 115 -1.55 -3.36 -21.60
CA ASP A 115 -1.62 -2.46 -22.76
C ASP A 115 -0.74 -1.23 -22.51
N LYS A 116 0.30 -1.05 -23.33
CA LYS A 116 1.24 0.07 -23.25
C LYS A 116 0.56 1.43 -23.50
N GLY A 117 -0.54 1.48 -24.25
CA GLY A 117 -1.29 2.72 -24.51
C GLY A 117 -1.97 3.27 -23.25
N LEU A 118 -2.36 2.42 -22.31
CA LEU A 118 -3.07 2.84 -21.11
C LEU A 118 -2.18 3.52 -20.06
N LEU A 119 -0.93 3.05 -19.95
CA LEU A 119 0.05 3.69 -19.07
C LEU A 119 0.14 5.19 -19.41
N ARG A 120 0.23 5.51 -20.71
CA ARG A 120 0.26 6.90 -21.18
C ARG A 120 -1.00 7.68 -20.76
N VAL A 121 -2.20 7.13 -20.95
CA VAL A 121 -3.46 7.80 -20.59
C VAL A 121 -3.56 8.08 -19.09
N THR A 122 -3.09 7.14 -18.26
CA THR A 122 -3.19 7.29 -16.80
C THR A 122 -2.22 8.33 -16.27
N PHE A 123 -1.00 8.39 -16.82
CA PHE A 123 -0.04 9.45 -16.53
C PHE A 123 -0.38 10.79 -17.19
N THR A 124 -1.50 10.90 -17.91
CA THR A 124 -2.03 12.17 -18.43
C THR A 124 -3.33 12.62 -17.75
N SER A 125 -3.82 11.87 -16.73
CA SER A 125 -5.05 12.21 -16.03
C SER A 125 -4.84 13.39 -15.07
N ILE A 126 -5.47 14.53 -15.37
CA ILE A 126 -5.37 15.74 -14.54
C ILE A 126 -5.87 15.52 -13.10
N TRP A 127 -6.92 14.72 -12.93
CA TRP A 127 -7.47 14.38 -11.63
C TRP A 127 -6.52 13.53 -10.79
N LEU A 128 -5.77 12.63 -11.44
CA LEU A 128 -4.75 11.83 -10.75
C LEU A 128 -3.62 12.74 -10.26
N PHE A 129 -3.19 13.72 -11.06
CA PHE A 129 -2.18 14.69 -10.63
C PHE A 129 -2.67 15.53 -9.45
N ILE A 130 -3.87 16.11 -9.53
CA ILE A 130 -4.46 16.89 -8.44
C ILE A 130 -4.51 16.05 -7.16
N PHE A 131 -5.01 14.82 -7.25
CA PHE A 131 -5.07 13.90 -6.12
C PHE A 131 -3.68 13.62 -5.53
N LEU A 132 -2.71 13.23 -6.36
CA LEU A 132 -1.35 12.92 -5.90
C LEU A 132 -0.67 14.15 -5.28
N THR A 133 -0.87 15.35 -5.85
CA THR A 133 -0.34 16.59 -5.30
C THR A 133 -0.96 16.90 -3.94
N ILE A 134 -2.28 16.79 -3.78
CA ILE A 134 -2.95 16.99 -2.47
C ILE A 134 -2.40 16.01 -1.44
N GLN A 135 -2.32 14.73 -1.77
CA GLN A 135 -1.83 13.71 -0.85
C GLN A 135 -0.35 13.91 -0.49
N LEU A 136 0.46 14.36 -1.45
CA LEU A 136 1.86 14.70 -1.20
C LEU A 136 1.99 15.90 -0.26
N ILE A 137 1.19 16.95 -0.46
CA ILE A 137 1.18 18.11 0.45
C ILE A 137 0.78 17.68 1.85
N MET A 138 -0.31 16.91 2.00
CA MET A 138 -0.75 16.37 3.31
C MET A 138 0.36 15.56 3.98
N GLY A 139 1.01 14.68 3.20
CA GLY A 139 2.10 13.84 3.69
C GLY A 139 3.32 14.63 4.15
N ILE A 140 3.67 15.73 3.45
CA ILE A 140 4.78 16.61 3.83
C ILE A 140 4.42 17.44 5.06
N THR A 141 3.21 17.99 5.12
CA THR A 141 2.75 18.79 6.28
C THR A 141 2.60 17.96 7.54
N GLY A 142 2.30 16.66 7.40
CA GLY A 142 2.22 15.71 8.51
C GLY A 142 3.57 15.20 9.01
N ILE A 143 4.70 15.61 8.41
CA ILE A 143 6.03 15.36 8.99
C ILE A 143 6.21 16.35 10.14
N GLU A 144 5.72 15.99 11.32
CA GLU A 144 6.10 16.69 12.54
C GLU A 144 7.59 16.47 12.80
N LYS A 145 8.30 17.54 13.20
CA LYS A 145 9.68 17.39 13.66
C LYS A 145 9.65 16.51 14.90
N LEU A 146 10.48 15.46 14.91
CA LEU A 146 10.76 14.73 16.14
C LEU A 146 11.11 15.77 17.21
N PRO A 147 10.43 15.78 18.37
CA PRO A 147 10.85 16.62 19.48
C PRO A 147 12.23 16.10 19.90
N ILE A 148 13.28 16.83 19.50
CA ILE A 148 14.64 16.64 19.99
C ILE A 148 14.79 17.51 21.24
#